data_AF-A0A5J4P877-F1
#
_entry.id   AF-A0A5J4P877-F1
#
_cell.length_a   1.000
_cell.length_b   1.000
_cell.length_c   1.000
_cell.angle_alpha   90.00
_cell.angle_beta   90.00
_cell.angle_gamma   90.00
#
_symmetry.space_group_name_H-M   'P 1'
#
loop_
_entity.id
_entity.type
_entity.pdbx_description
1 polymer ?
#
loop_
_entity_poly.entity_id
_entity_poly.type
_entity_poly.pdbx_seq_one_letter_code
_entity_poly.pdbx_strand_id
1 'polypeptide(L)'
;VQSKEKATASTMTITGEELKQTSAINLQDALYGRLLGLTAIKTGGFSGNANYGASFNIRGIQTLTDENNVLILVDGFERPIDRLTLDEVESVTVLKDAAATALYGYRGINGAILVKTKRGENNKRVIDVSYDHKITFAPQMPEFVDAYTYVNALNEARSNDGLSPVYNQYELDAYKTNKHPYIYPNVKWTDEALKNTGS
;
A
#
# COMPACT_ATOMS: atom_id res chain seq x y z
N VAL A 1 3.06 -4.33 -36.14
CA VAL A 1 2.74 -3.69 -34.85
C VAL A 1 1.36 -3.08 -34.98
N GLN A 2 0.34 -3.58 -34.29
CA GLN A 2 -1.03 -3.02 -34.33
C GLN A 2 -1.05 -1.64 -33.68
N SER A 3 -1.82 -0.69 -34.24
CA SER A 3 -2.11 0.59 -33.59
C SER A 3 -3.04 0.35 -32.39
N LYS A 4 -2.89 1.13 -31.30
CA LYS A 4 -3.74 1.05 -30.09
C LYS A 4 -5.24 1.09 -30.42
N GLU A 5 -5.62 1.77 -31.50
CA GLU A 5 -7.01 1.88 -31.99
C GLU A 5 -7.55 0.62 -32.69
N LYS A 6 -6.67 -0.27 -33.17
CA LYS A 6 -7.04 -1.51 -33.86
C LYS A 6 -6.94 -2.75 -32.97
N ALA A 7 -6.57 -2.58 -31.70
CA ALA A 7 -6.50 -3.67 -30.75
C ALA A 7 -7.91 -4.00 -30.24
N THR A 8 -8.38 -5.22 -30.47
CA THR A 8 -9.63 -5.76 -29.92
C THR A 8 -9.49 -6.22 -28.47
N ALA A 9 -8.28 -6.19 -27.93
CA ALA A 9 -7.94 -6.66 -26.60
C ALA A 9 -8.03 -5.53 -25.56
N SER A 10 -8.63 -5.79 -24.39
CA SER A 10 -8.65 -4.81 -23.30
C SER A 10 -7.25 -4.65 -22.72
N THR A 11 -6.63 -3.53 -23.06
CA THR A 11 -5.31 -3.13 -22.57
C THR A 11 -5.38 -1.71 -22.05
N MET A 12 -4.53 -1.38 -21.08
CA MET A 12 -4.36 -0.01 -20.62
C MET A 12 -2.89 0.27 -20.37
N THR A 13 -2.41 1.39 -20.89
CA THR A 13 -1.02 1.81 -20.75
C THR A 13 -0.97 3.10 -19.95
N ILE A 14 -0.04 3.17 -19.01
CA ILE A 14 0.39 4.41 -18.35
C ILE A 14 1.84 4.69 -18.76
N THR A 15 2.14 5.96 -19.00
CA THR A 15 3.48 6.41 -19.39
C THR A 15 4.35 6.67 -18.16
N GLY A 16 5.68 6.65 -18.34
CA GLY A 16 6.63 7.01 -17.30
C GLY A 16 6.41 8.42 -16.75
N GLU A 17 5.96 9.36 -17.59
CA GLU A 17 5.66 10.73 -17.17
C GLU A 17 4.46 10.80 -16.23
N GLU A 18 3.38 10.06 -16.53
CA GLU A 18 2.22 9.95 -15.64
C GLU A 18 2.56 9.23 -14.34
N LEU A 19 3.48 8.26 -14.38
CA LEU A 19 3.99 7.56 -13.20
C LEU A 19 4.83 8.46 -12.30
N LYS A 20 5.49 9.49 -12.83
CA LYS A 20 6.25 10.46 -12.03
C LYS A 20 5.38 11.45 -11.26
N GLN A 21 4.09 11.55 -11.59
CA GLN A 21 3.15 12.43 -10.88
C GLN A 21 2.70 11.87 -9.52
N THR A 22 3.21 10.72 -9.09
CA THR A 22 2.89 10.13 -7.78
C THR A 22 4.03 10.32 -6.78
N SER A 23 3.70 10.33 -5.49
CA SER A 23 4.66 10.36 -4.38
C SER A 23 5.16 8.96 -3.96
N ALA A 24 4.95 7.97 -4.83
CA ALA A 24 5.43 6.61 -4.62
C ALA A 24 6.95 6.55 -4.82
N ILE A 25 7.61 5.71 -4.02
CA ILE A 25 9.06 5.52 -4.07
C ILE A 25 9.42 4.37 -5.01
N ASN A 26 8.56 3.35 -5.08
CA ASN A 26 8.73 2.17 -5.93
C ASN A 26 7.67 2.16 -7.05
N LEU A 27 7.98 1.46 -8.13
CA LEU A 27 7.08 1.32 -9.27
C LEU A 27 5.75 0.65 -8.88
N GLN A 28 5.78 -0.29 -7.93
CA GLN A 28 4.58 -1.03 -7.55
C GLN A 28 3.50 -0.15 -6.92
N ASP A 29 3.90 0.71 -5.98
CA ASP A 29 2.96 1.60 -5.29
C ASP A 29 2.49 2.71 -6.25
N ALA A 30 3.30 3.08 -7.24
CA ALA A 30 2.94 4.08 -8.25
C ALA A 30 1.76 3.67 -9.13
N LEU A 31 1.54 2.36 -9.31
CA LEU A 31 0.42 1.82 -10.09
C LEU A 31 -0.91 1.85 -9.33
N TYR A 32 -0.89 2.14 -8.04
CA TYR A 32 -2.09 2.17 -7.20
C TYR A 32 -3.11 3.19 -7.71
N GLY A 33 -4.31 2.70 -8.05
CA GLY A 33 -5.43 3.53 -8.53
C GLY A 33 -5.24 4.18 -9.90
N ARG A 34 -4.16 3.87 -10.63
CA ARG A 34 -3.83 4.51 -11.92
C ARG A 34 -4.30 3.74 -13.15
N LEU A 35 -4.46 2.42 -13.04
CA LEU A 35 -4.84 1.56 -14.16
C LEU A 35 -6.17 0.88 -13.87
N LEU A 36 -7.16 1.10 -14.73
CA LEU A 36 -8.50 0.53 -14.61
C LEU A 36 -8.45 -1.00 -14.62
N GLY A 37 -9.10 -1.65 -13.65
CA GLY A 37 -9.13 -3.10 -13.54
C GLY A 37 -7.83 -3.74 -13.04
N LEU A 38 -6.79 -2.94 -12.74
CA LEU A 38 -5.66 -3.36 -11.92
C LEU A 38 -5.96 -2.98 -10.47
N THR A 39 -6.01 -3.97 -9.59
CA THR A 39 -6.05 -3.78 -8.16
C THR A 39 -4.64 -3.96 -7.62
N ALA A 40 -4.06 -2.90 -7.10
CA ALA A 40 -2.79 -2.93 -6.39
C ALA A 40 -3.08 -2.88 -4.88
N ILE A 41 -2.57 -3.83 -4.10
CA ILE A 41 -2.79 -3.90 -2.65
C ILE A 41 -1.44 -3.86 -1.95
N LYS A 42 -1.20 -2.82 -1.16
CA LYS A 42 0.01 -2.72 -0.34
C LYS A 42 -0.19 -3.43 1.00
N THR A 43 0.47 -4.57 1.18
CA THR A 43 0.46 -5.36 2.41
C THR A 43 1.54 -4.89 3.40
N GLY A 44 1.55 -3.60 3.74
CA GLY A 44 2.45 -3.04 4.76
C GLY A 44 3.95 -3.37 4.57
N GLY A 45 4.75 -3.16 5.62
CA GLY A 45 6.20 -3.44 5.66
C GLY A 45 7.12 -2.21 5.50
N PHE A 46 8.44 -2.44 5.47
CA PHE A 46 9.46 -1.40 5.29
C PHE A 46 9.99 -1.33 3.85
N SER A 47 10.15 -0.10 3.34
CA SER A 47 10.72 0.18 2.02
C SER A 47 12.18 -0.27 1.96
N GLY A 48 12.44 -1.37 1.23
CA GLY A 48 13.78 -1.95 1.07
C GLY A 48 13.85 -3.46 1.30
N ASN A 49 12.80 -4.09 1.84
CA ASN A 49 12.74 -5.56 1.92
C ASN A 49 12.48 -6.19 0.54
N ALA A 50 13.05 -7.37 0.30
CA ALA A 50 12.66 -8.18 -0.85
C ALA A 50 11.16 -8.53 -0.76
N ASN A 51 10.42 -8.45 -1.87
CA ASN A 51 8.96 -8.57 -1.92
C ASN A 51 8.19 -7.46 -1.17
N TYR A 52 8.83 -6.32 -0.91
CA TYR A 52 8.14 -5.14 -0.39
C TYR A 52 7.48 -4.33 -1.51
N GLY A 53 6.16 -4.21 -1.45
CA GLY A 53 5.39 -3.35 -2.34
C GLY A 53 3.97 -3.87 -2.53
N ALA A 54 3.25 -3.26 -3.48
CA ALA A 54 1.93 -3.71 -3.83
C ALA A 54 1.92 -5.08 -4.52
N SER A 55 1.03 -5.96 -4.09
CA SER A 55 0.59 -7.13 -4.85
C SER A 55 -0.46 -6.71 -5.88
N PHE A 56 -0.56 -7.46 -6.99
CA PHE A 56 -1.46 -7.11 -8.10
C PHE A 56 -2.49 -8.19 -8.34
N ASN A 57 -3.70 -7.76 -8.65
CA ASN A 57 -4.76 -8.59 -9.23
C ASN A 57 -5.38 -7.85 -10.40
N ILE A 58 -5.72 -8.55 -11.47
CA ILE A 58 -6.42 -7.96 -12.62
C ILE A 58 -7.84 -8.51 -12.65
N ARG A 59 -8.83 -7.63 -12.47
CA ARG A 59 -10.26 -7.98 -12.37
C ARG A 59 -10.58 -9.00 -11.27
N GLY A 60 -9.94 -8.84 -10.12
CA GLY A 60 -10.17 -9.68 -8.95
C GLY A 60 -9.39 -10.98 -8.98
N ILE A 61 -9.72 -11.87 -8.05
CA ILE A 61 -9.10 -13.18 -7.87
C ILE A 61 -9.74 -14.15 -8.86
N GLN A 62 -8.92 -14.78 -9.71
CA GLN A 62 -9.38 -15.70 -10.75
C GLN A 62 -8.95 -17.16 -10.50
N THR A 63 -8.00 -17.40 -9.60
CA THR A 63 -7.60 -18.75 -9.17
C THR A 63 -7.98 -19.01 -7.72
N LEU A 64 -8.37 -20.26 -7.43
CA LEU A 64 -8.70 -20.74 -6.09
C LEU A 64 -7.46 -21.15 -5.28
N THR A 65 -6.28 -21.12 -5.90
CA THR A 65 -4.99 -21.42 -5.29
C THR A 65 -4.33 -20.12 -4.81
N ASP A 66 -3.40 -20.23 -3.87
CA ASP A 66 -2.63 -19.09 -3.35
C ASP A 66 -1.72 -18.43 -4.43
N GLU A 67 -1.60 -19.05 -5.60
CA GLU A 67 -0.82 -18.56 -6.75
C GLU A 67 -1.68 -17.70 -7.69
N ASN A 68 -2.29 -16.63 -7.17
CA ASN A 68 -2.96 -15.59 -7.96
C ASN A 68 -1.95 -14.60 -8.58
N ASN A 69 -0.78 -15.09 -8.98
CA ASN A 69 0.29 -14.22 -9.45
C ASN A 69 0.00 -13.77 -10.89
N VAL A 70 -0.19 -12.47 -11.06
CA VAL A 70 -0.21 -11.83 -12.38
C VAL A 70 1.17 -11.97 -13.02
N LEU A 71 1.22 -12.31 -14.32
CA LEU A 71 2.50 -12.39 -15.04
C LEU A 71 3.11 -11.00 -15.20
N ILE A 72 4.33 -10.80 -14.72
CA ILE A 72 5.06 -9.55 -14.85
C ILE A 72 6.23 -9.75 -15.81
N LEU A 73 6.25 -8.97 -16.88
CA LEU A 73 7.32 -8.99 -17.87
C LEU A 73 8.00 -7.62 -17.94
N VAL A 74 9.31 -7.61 -17.79
CA VAL A 74 10.17 -6.45 -17.99
C VAL A 74 10.91 -6.65 -19.31
N ASP A 75 10.64 -5.78 -20.30
CA ASP A 75 11.20 -5.88 -21.65
C ASP A 75 11.04 -7.28 -22.30
N GLY A 76 9.95 -7.98 -21.96
CA GLY A 76 9.63 -9.31 -22.49
C GLY A 76 10.14 -10.49 -21.66
N PHE A 77 10.89 -10.25 -20.58
CA PHE A 77 11.38 -11.29 -19.68
C PHE A 77 10.68 -11.25 -18.32
N GLU A 78 10.38 -12.41 -17.76
CA GLU A 78 9.78 -12.51 -16.44
C GLU A 78 10.77 -12.07 -15.36
N ARG A 79 10.42 -11.00 -14.64
CA ARG A 79 11.26 -10.43 -13.59
C ARG A 79 10.40 -9.74 -12.53
N PRO A 80 10.79 -9.82 -11.25
CA PRO A 80 10.19 -9.01 -10.20
C PRO A 80 10.21 -7.50 -10.52
N ILE A 81 9.06 -6.85 -10.38
CA ILE A 81 8.85 -5.42 -10.64
C ILE A 81 9.44 -4.52 -9.54
N ASP A 82 9.66 -5.06 -8.35
CA ASP A 82 10.22 -4.36 -7.18
C ASP A 82 11.67 -3.91 -7.38
N ARG A 83 12.37 -4.47 -8.37
CA ARG A 83 13.75 -4.12 -8.74
C ARG A 83 13.87 -2.99 -9.76
N LEU A 84 12.77 -2.33 -10.12
CA LEU A 84 12.75 -1.21 -11.05
C LEU A 84 12.41 0.09 -10.33
N THR A 85 13.15 1.13 -10.66
CA THR A 85 12.84 2.50 -10.26
C THR A 85 11.86 3.15 -11.24
N LEU A 86 11.15 4.20 -10.80
CA LEU A 86 10.24 4.95 -11.67
C LEU A 86 10.97 5.62 -12.85
N ASP A 87 12.22 6.02 -12.63
CA ASP A 87 13.02 6.71 -13.65
C ASP A 87 13.46 5.81 -14.80
N GLU A 88 13.60 4.51 -14.56
CA GLU A 88 13.95 3.51 -15.57
C GLU A 88 12.77 3.14 -16.48
N VAL A 89 11.53 3.47 -16.09
CA VAL A 89 10.31 3.02 -16.78
C VAL A 89 9.90 3.99 -17.87
N GLU A 90 9.75 3.48 -19.10
CA GLU A 90 9.17 4.22 -20.22
C GLU A 90 7.64 4.14 -20.18
N SER A 91 7.10 2.94 -19.96
CA SER A 91 5.66 2.72 -19.87
C SER A 91 5.33 1.41 -19.16
N VAL A 92 4.15 1.33 -18.55
CA VAL A 92 3.55 0.11 -18.02
C VAL A 92 2.26 -0.16 -18.74
N THR A 93 2.09 -1.36 -19.26
CA THR A 93 0.88 -1.80 -19.96
C THR A 93 0.28 -3.01 -19.28
N VAL A 94 -0.99 -2.92 -18.90
CA VAL A 94 -1.75 -4.01 -18.30
C VAL A 94 -2.62 -4.67 -19.35
N LEU A 95 -2.48 -5.98 -19.48
CA LEU A 95 -3.25 -6.87 -20.33
C LEU A 95 -4.33 -7.54 -19.49
N LYS A 96 -5.61 -7.27 -19.79
CA LYS A 96 -6.74 -7.62 -18.92
C LYS A 96 -7.56 -8.81 -19.36
N ASP A 97 -7.48 -9.17 -20.64
CA ASP A 97 -8.28 -10.23 -21.25
C ASP A 97 -7.40 -11.37 -21.76
N ALA A 98 -7.98 -12.57 -21.86
CA ALA A 98 -7.35 -13.74 -22.46
C ALA A 98 -6.86 -13.49 -23.91
N ALA A 99 -7.57 -12.66 -24.69
CA ALA A 99 -7.13 -12.27 -26.03
C ALA A 99 -5.85 -11.43 -26.00
N ALA A 100 -5.67 -10.62 -24.95
CA ALA A 100 -4.47 -9.80 -24.75
C ALA A 100 -3.27 -10.66 -24.31
N THR A 101 -3.53 -11.70 -23.50
CA THR A 101 -2.49 -12.56 -22.91
C THR A 101 -2.26 -13.87 -23.66
N ALA A 102 -2.97 -14.12 -24.76
CA ALA A 102 -2.90 -15.38 -25.53
C ALA A 102 -1.48 -15.79 -25.91
N LEU A 103 -0.60 -14.82 -26.18
CA LEU A 103 0.82 -15.07 -26.51
C LEU A 103 1.64 -15.62 -25.33
N TYR A 104 1.17 -15.44 -24.10
CA TYR A 104 1.84 -15.88 -22.87
C TYR A 104 1.26 -17.18 -22.29
N GLY A 105 0.23 -17.75 -22.95
CA GLY A 105 -0.37 -19.03 -22.59
C GLY A 105 -0.93 -19.05 -21.16
N TYR A 106 -0.79 -20.20 -20.48
CA TYR A 106 -1.32 -20.43 -19.14
C TYR A 106 -0.80 -19.42 -18.09
N ARG A 107 0.44 -18.93 -18.24
CA ARG A 107 1.00 -17.94 -17.32
C ARG A 107 0.25 -16.60 -17.35
N GLY A 108 -0.39 -16.28 -18.48
CA GLY A 108 -1.19 -15.07 -18.65
C GLY A 108 -2.67 -15.23 -18.28
N ILE A 109 -3.06 -16.32 -17.60
CA ILE A 109 -4.47 -16.58 -17.25
C ILE A 109 -5.05 -15.51 -16.34
N ASN A 110 -4.25 -14.99 -15.39
CA ASN A 110 -4.61 -13.93 -14.45
C ASN A 110 -4.32 -12.52 -15.01
N GLY A 111 -4.08 -12.40 -16.32
CA GLY A 111 -3.60 -11.17 -16.95
C GLY A 111 -2.07 -11.03 -16.90
N ALA A 112 -1.57 -9.93 -17.47
CA ALA A 112 -0.14 -9.64 -17.48
C ALA A 112 0.16 -8.14 -17.37
N ILE A 113 1.29 -7.80 -16.76
CA ILE A 113 1.84 -6.45 -16.66
C ILE A 113 3.13 -6.42 -17.47
N LEU A 114 3.14 -5.62 -18.52
CA LEU A 114 4.30 -5.39 -19.37
C LEU A 114 4.94 -4.06 -18.98
N VAL A 115 6.16 -4.12 -18.46
CA VAL A 115 6.99 -2.95 -18.17
C VAL A 115 7.99 -2.80 -19.31
N LYS A 116 8.00 -1.62 -19.93
CA LYS A 116 9.00 -1.24 -20.93
C LYS A 116 9.96 -0.25 -20.29
N THR A 117 11.25 -0.54 -20.35
CA THR A 117 12.30 0.35 -19.81
C THR A 117 12.75 1.37 -20.84
N LYS A 118 13.23 2.52 -20.37
CA LYS A 118 13.81 3.57 -21.22
C LYS A 118 15.09 3.06 -21.88
N ARG A 119 15.27 3.42 -23.15
CA ARG A 119 16.48 3.08 -23.93
C ARG A 119 17.17 4.34 -24.41
N GLY A 120 18.49 4.27 -24.58
CA GLY A 120 19.26 5.36 -25.15
C GLY A 120 18.88 5.64 -26.60
N GLU A 121 18.85 6.92 -26.99
CA GLU A 121 18.66 7.35 -28.36
C GLU A 121 20.01 7.61 -29.05
N ASN A 122 20.13 7.21 -30.32
CA ASN A 122 21.35 7.43 -31.08
C ASN A 122 21.67 8.93 -31.22
N ASN A 123 22.94 9.29 -31.04
CA ASN A 123 23.47 10.66 -31.18
C ASN A 123 22.83 11.71 -30.26
N LYS A 124 22.21 11.30 -29.14
CA LYS A 124 21.73 12.23 -28.11
C LYS A 124 22.33 11.85 -26.76
N ARG A 125 22.97 12.84 -26.11
CA ARG A 125 23.40 12.72 -24.72
C ARG A 125 22.44 13.53 -23.86
N VAL A 126 21.57 12.83 -23.14
CA VAL A 126 20.66 13.42 -22.16
C VAL A 126 21.11 12.95 -20.79
N ILE A 127 21.32 13.89 -19.87
CA ILE A 127 21.65 13.62 -18.48
C ILE A 127 20.56 14.30 -17.65
N ASP A 128 19.76 13.49 -16.97
CA ASP A 128 18.73 13.97 -16.05
C ASP A 128 19.18 13.66 -14.62
N VAL A 129 19.05 14.67 -13.76
CA VAL A 129 19.34 14.54 -12.33
C VAL A 129 18.10 15.01 -11.57
N SER A 130 17.55 14.13 -10.75
CA SER A 130 16.43 14.40 -9.86
C SER A 130 16.86 14.31 -8.40
N TYR A 131 16.17 15.06 -7.55
CA TYR A 131 16.28 14.97 -6.10
C TYR A 131 14.88 15.04 -5.51
N ASP A 132 14.52 14.01 -4.76
CA ASP A 132 13.22 13.89 -4.11
C ASP A 132 13.40 13.86 -2.59
N HIS A 133 12.54 14.59 -1.88
CA HIS A 133 12.48 14.58 -0.43
C HIS A 133 11.03 14.36 0.02
N LYS A 134 10.82 13.36 0.88
CA LYS A 134 9.49 12.95 1.35
C LYS A 134 9.45 13.02 2.86
N ILE A 135 8.40 13.65 3.39
CA ILE A 135 8.07 13.66 4.81
C ILE A 135 6.77 12.88 4.97
N THR A 136 6.76 11.90 5.87
CA THR A 136 5.60 11.02 6.07
C THR A 136 4.93 11.32 7.39
N PHE A 137 3.60 11.38 7.41
CA PHE A 137 2.80 11.60 8.61
C PHE A 137 1.97 10.35 8.90
N ALA A 138 1.68 10.08 10.18
CA ALA A 138 0.77 9.01 10.55
C ALA A 138 -0.65 9.39 10.09
N PRO A 139 -1.27 8.65 9.15
CA PRO A 139 -2.48 9.11 8.48
C PRO A 139 -3.70 9.14 9.41
N GLN A 140 -3.81 8.19 10.35
CA GLN A 140 -4.79 8.20 11.43
C GLN A 140 -4.41 7.12 12.45
N MET A 141 -4.23 7.50 13.71
CA MET A 141 -4.12 6.55 14.82
C MET A 141 -5.50 6.37 15.47
N PRO A 142 -5.82 5.20 16.03
CA PRO A 142 -7.04 5.04 16.80
C PRO A 142 -7.04 6.01 17.98
N GLU A 143 -8.17 6.67 18.20
CA GLU A 143 -8.38 7.50 19.38
C GLU A 143 -8.70 6.60 20.57
N PHE A 144 -7.82 6.62 21.57
CA PHE A 144 -8.05 5.91 22.82
C PHE A 144 -8.93 6.77 23.74
N VAL A 145 -9.86 6.10 24.43
CA VAL A 145 -10.64 6.73 25.50
C VAL A 145 -9.73 7.15 26.66
N ASP A 146 -10.18 8.14 27.42
CA ASP A 146 -9.48 8.57 28.63
C ASP A 146 -9.52 7.47 29.71
N ALA A 147 -8.63 7.58 30.69
CA ALA A 147 -8.50 6.59 31.76
C ALA A 147 -9.81 6.39 32.55
N TYR A 148 -10.59 7.44 32.83
CA TYR A 148 -11.84 7.33 33.57
C TYR A 148 -12.89 6.54 32.77
N THR A 149 -13.04 6.86 31.49
CA THR A 149 -13.95 6.13 30.59
C THR A 149 -13.56 4.64 30.50
N TYR A 150 -12.26 4.34 30.40
CA TYR A 150 -11.77 2.96 30.37
C TYR A 150 -12.09 2.18 31.65
N VAL A 151 -11.77 2.74 32.84
CA VAL A 151 -12.00 2.03 34.11
C VAL A 151 -13.48 1.86 34.42
N ASN A 152 -14.32 2.84 34.02
CA ASN A 152 -15.76 2.75 34.18
C ASN A 152 -16.35 1.64 33.28
N ALA A 153 -15.93 1.58 32.01
CA ALA A 153 -16.33 0.53 31.08
C ALA A 153 -15.89 -0.87 31.56
N LEU A 154 -14.72 -1.00 32.18
CA LEU A 154 -14.26 -2.27 32.75
C LEU A 154 -15.15 -2.74 33.91
N ASN A 155 -15.53 -1.82 34.80
CA ASN A 155 -16.43 -2.13 35.90
C ASN A 155 -17.83 -2.51 35.39
N GLU A 156 -18.34 -1.80 34.38
CA GLU A 156 -19.61 -2.11 33.73
C GLU A 156 -19.58 -3.51 33.11
N ALA A 157 -18.53 -3.84 32.35
CA ALA A 157 -18.35 -5.18 31.76
C ALA A 157 -18.36 -6.28 32.82
N ARG A 158 -17.64 -6.09 33.94
CA ARG A 158 -17.62 -7.07 35.03
C ARG A 158 -18.95 -7.22 35.74
N SER A 159 -19.67 -6.12 35.93
CA SER A 159 -21.02 -6.17 36.48
C SER A 159 -21.96 -6.95 35.57
N ASN A 160 -21.84 -6.79 34.24
CA ASN A 160 -22.62 -7.55 33.27
C ASN A 160 -22.28 -9.05 33.29
N ASP A 161 -21.02 -9.41 33.60
CA ASP A 161 -20.57 -10.79 33.81
C ASP A 161 -20.90 -11.34 35.22
N GLY A 162 -21.55 -10.57 36.08
CA GLY A 162 -21.89 -10.96 37.46
C GLY A 162 -20.70 -10.99 38.43
N LEU A 163 -19.57 -10.39 38.04
CA LEU A 163 -18.36 -10.30 38.84
C LEU A 163 -18.32 -8.98 39.64
N SER A 164 -17.61 -8.99 40.77
CA SER A 164 -17.36 -7.76 41.52
C SER A 164 -16.50 -6.78 40.72
N PRO A 165 -16.75 -5.45 40.79
CA PRO A 165 -15.97 -4.43 40.10
C PRO A 165 -14.49 -4.46 40.53
N VAL A 166 -13.59 -4.08 39.62
CA VAL A 166 -12.15 -3.96 39.95
C VAL A 166 -11.90 -2.67 40.72
N TYR A 167 -12.51 -1.57 40.25
CA TYR A 167 -12.28 -0.25 40.81
C TYR A 167 -13.44 0.17 41.72
N ASN A 168 -13.14 0.70 42.89
CA ASN A 168 -14.15 1.26 43.79
C ASN A 168 -14.50 2.72 43.42
N GLN A 169 -15.52 3.30 44.06
CA GLN A 169 -15.97 4.66 43.76
C GLN A 169 -14.89 5.73 44.00
N TYR A 170 -14.06 5.56 45.03
CA TYR A 170 -12.97 6.49 45.31
C TYR A 170 -11.93 6.49 44.19
N GLU A 171 -11.61 5.32 43.63
CA GLU A 171 -10.69 5.18 42.50
C GLU A 171 -11.27 5.79 41.22
N LEU A 172 -12.56 5.55 40.93
CA LEU A 172 -13.26 6.17 39.81
C LEU A 172 -13.24 7.70 39.93
N ASP A 173 -13.53 8.25 41.11
CA ASP A 173 -13.50 9.68 41.36
C ASP A 173 -12.07 10.25 41.25
N ALA A 174 -11.05 9.48 41.64
CA ALA A 174 -9.66 9.87 41.48
C ALA A 174 -9.24 9.98 40.02
N TYR A 175 -9.66 9.05 39.15
CA TYR A 175 -9.46 9.15 37.69
C TYR A 175 -10.23 10.32 37.09
N LYS A 176 -11.47 10.58 37.54
CA LYS A 176 -12.30 11.68 37.04
C LYS A 176 -11.77 13.06 37.39
N THR A 177 -11.26 13.22 38.61
CA THR A 177 -10.78 14.50 39.14
C THR A 177 -9.30 14.75 38.87
N ASN A 178 -8.56 13.74 38.40
CA ASN A 178 -7.11 13.77 38.20
C ASN A 178 -6.32 14.23 39.45
N LYS A 179 -6.83 13.92 40.64
CA LYS A 179 -6.30 14.43 41.92
C LYS A 179 -4.98 13.75 42.34
N HIS A 180 -4.74 12.52 41.86
CA HIS A 180 -3.55 11.72 42.17
C HIS A 180 -2.94 11.13 40.89
N PRO A 181 -2.33 11.96 40.02
CA PRO A 181 -1.89 11.55 38.68
C PRO A 181 -0.77 10.50 38.67
N TYR A 182 0.00 10.36 39.75
CA TYR A 182 1.04 9.34 39.86
C TYR A 182 0.50 7.94 40.14
N ILE A 183 -0.69 7.85 40.75
CA ILE A 183 -1.32 6.58 41.16
C ILE A 183 -2.45 6.23 40.18
N TYR A 184 -3.18 7.24 39.71
CA TYR A 184 -4.29 7.14 38.77
C TYR A 184 -4.02 8.02 37.54
N PRO A 185 -3.02 7.67 36.71
CA PRO A 185 -2.62 8.46 35.55
C PRO A 185 -3.67 8.41 34.44
N ASN A 186 -3.88 9.55 33.78
CA ASN A 186 -4.58 9.66 32.50
C ASN A 186 -3.59 10.11 31.43
N VAL A 187 -2.79 9.17 30.90
CA VAL A 187 -1.73 9.45 29.94
C VAL A 187 -2.14 8.98 28.56
N LYS A 188 -2.09 9.90 27.59
CA LYS A 188 -2.26 9.58 26.18
C LYS A 188 -0.94 9.08 25.60
N TRP A 189 -0.69 7.78 25.79
CA TRP A 189 0.58 7.14 25.41
C TRP A 189 0.93 7.28 23.92
N THR A 190 -0.06 7.42 23.04
CA THR A 190 0.20 7.67 21.61
C THR A 190 0.99 8.95 21.40
N ASP A 191 0.72 10.00 22.18
CA ASP A 191 1.35 11.30 22.01
C ASP A 191 2.71 11.34 22.71
N GLU A 192 2.88 10.54 23.77
CA GLU A 192 4.14 10.44 24.52
C GLU A 192 5.16 9.52 23.85
N ALA A 193 4.71 8.39 23.32
CA ALA A 193 5.59 7.35 22.78
C ALA A 193 5.87 7.49 21.29
N LEU A 194 4.97 8.13 20.53
CA LEU A 194 5.09 8.21 19.07
C LEU A 194 5.41 9.63 18.62
N LYS A 195 6.22 9.73 17.56
CA LYS A 195 6.48 10.99 16.88
C LYS A 195 5.35 11.30 15.90
N ASN A 196 4.99 12.56 15.78
CA ASN A 196 3.98 13.04 14.82
C ASN A 196 4.45 12.95 13.35
N THR A 197 5.74 12.73 13.11
CA THR A 197 6.35 12.61 11.78
C THR A 197 7.29 11.40 11.71
N GLY A 198 7.23 10.68 10.59
CA GLY A 198 8.22 9.68 10.21
C GLY A 198 9.24 10.28 9.24
N SER A 199 10.47 9.77 9.29
CA SER A 199 11.51 10.04 8.29
C SER A 199 11.31 9.22 7.02
#